data_AF-A0A524LUI6-F1
#
_entry.id   AF-A0A524LUI6-F1
#
_cell.length_a   1.000
_cell.length_b   1.000
_cell.length_c   1.000
_cell.angle_alpha   90.00
_cell.angle_beta   90.00
_cell.angle_gamma   90.00
#
_symmetry.space_group_name_H-M   'P 1'
#
loop_
_entity.id
_entity.type
_entity.pdbx_description
1 polymer ?
#
loop_
_entity_poly.entity_id
_entity_poly.type
_entity_poly.pdbx_seq_one_letter_code
_entity_poly.pdbx_strand_id
1 'polypeptide(L)' 'MKLFKPQWLQAWRSQIRQDGVKAFIVKKGWKVFAAFILFYFVRDVTLYIIIPYFVFRNL' A
#
# COMPACT_ATOMS: atom_id res chain seq x y z
N MET A 1 -2.39 -10.93 -25.11
CA MET A 1 -2.70 -11.37 -23.74
C MET A 1 -3.57 -10.31 -23.06
N LYS A 2 -4.78 -10.63 -22.60
CA LYS A 2 -5.63 -9.69 -21.85
C LYS A 2 -5.05 -9.55 -20.43
N LEU A 3 -4.18 -8.56 -20.22
CA LEU A 3 -3.78 -8.15 -18.88
C LEU A 3 -5.04 -7.83 -18.09
N PHE A 4 -5.29 -8.57 -17.01
CA PHE A 4 -6.37 -8.31 -16.07
C PHE A 4 -6.18 -6.88 -15.55
N LYS A 5 -6.99 -5.94 -16.05
CA LYS A 5 -7.01 -4.54 -15.58
C LYS A 5 -8.16 -4.42 -14.59
N PRO A 6 -7.89 -4.55 -13.29
CA PRO A 6 -8.97 -4.55 -12.31
C PRO A 6 -9.68 -3.19 -12.34
N GLN A 7 -11.01 -3.22 -12.15
CA GLN A 7 -11.89 -2.07 -12.39
C GLN A 7 -11.54 -0.85 -11.51
N TRP A 8 -11.03 -1.07 -10.30
CA TRP A 8 -10.60 -0.01 -9.40
C TRP A 8 -9.42 0.81 -9.96
N LEU A 9 -8.46 0.16 -10.62
CA LEU A 9 -7.32 0.84 -11.26
C LEU A 9 -7.77 1.71 -12.45
N GLN A 10 -8.77 1.25 -13.19
CA GLN A 10 -9.34 2.03 -14.29
C GLN A 10 -10.08 3.26 -13.78
N ALA A 11 -10.85 3.11 -12.70
CA ALA A 11 -11.56 4.22 -12.04
C ALA A 11 -10.58 5.28 -11.47
N TRP A 12 -9.40 4.86 -11.00
CA TRP A 12 -8.39 5.81 -10.51
C TRP A 12 -7.75 6.56 -11.67
N ARG A 13 -7.48 5.87 -12.78
CA ARG A 13 -6.92 6.49 -13.99
C ARG A 13 -7.88 7.48 -14.64
N SER A 14 -9.18 7.19 -14.66
CA SER A 14 -10.18 8.13 -15.16
C SER A 14 -10.31 9.36 -14.25
N GLN A 15 -10.31 9.18 -12.92
CA GLN A 15 -10.31 10.30 -11.96
C GLN A 15 -9.08 11.21 -12.12
N ILE A 16 -7.88 10.62 -12.25
CA ILE A 16 -6.65 11.41 -12.45
C ILE A 16 -6.70 12.19 -13.77
N ARG A 17 -7.34 11.63 -14.81
CA ARG A 17 -7.49 12.29 -16.12
C ARG A 17 -8.55 13.40 -16.13
N GLN A 18 -9.58 13.30 -15.29
CA GLN A 18 -10.65 14.30 -15.18
C GLN A 18 -10.33 15.41 -14.17
N ASP A 19 -9.97 15.05 -12.94
CA ASP A 19 -9.76 16.01 -11.83
C ASP A 19 -8.29 16.42 -11.67
N GLY A 20 -7.37 15.75 -12.38
CA GLY A 20 -5.93 15.94 -12.23
C GLY A 20 -5.31 15.19 -11.05
N VAL A 21 -3.98 15.08 -11.06
CA VAL A 21 -3.20 14.37 -10.03
C VAL A 21 -3.36 15.02 -8.64
N LYS A 22 -3.47 16.35 -8.59
CA LYS A 22 -3.56 17.12 -7.34
C LYS A 22 -4.87 16.82 -6.58
N ALA A 23 -6.01 16.82 -7.28
CA ALA A 23 -7.30 16.49 -6.69
C ALA A 23 -7.40 15.01 -6.30
N PHE A 24 -6.75 14.11 -7.06
CA PHE A 24 -6.65 12.70 -6.69
C PHE A 24 -5.88 12.49 -5.38
N ILE A 25 -4.75 13.18 -5.19
CA ILE A 25 -3.97 13.12 -3.94
C ILE A 25 -4.75 13.75 -2.78
N VAL A 26 -5.50 14.83 -2.98
CA VAL A 26 -6.33 15.39 -1.89
C VAL A 26 -7.48 14.42 -1.52
N LYS A 27 -8.14 13.80 -2.51
CA LYS A 27 -9.26 12.86 -2.25
C LYS A 27 -8.82 11.49 -1.72
N LYS A 28 -7.66 10.97 -2.14
CA LYS A 28 -7.20 9.59 -1.83
C LYS A 28 -5.81 9.49 -1.21
N GLY A 29 -5.08 10.59 -1.10
CA GLY A 29 -3.74 10.60 -0.51
C GLY A 29 -3.72 10.08 0.92
N TRP A 30 -4.78 10.36 1.70
CA TRP A 30 -4.91 9.78 3.05
C TRP A 30 -4.96 8.25 3.05
N LYS A 31 -5.59 7.62 2.05
CA LYS A 31 -5.62 6.15 1.93
C LYS A 31 -4.24 5.59 1.57
N VAL A 32 -3.51 6.26 0.69
CA VAL A 32 -2.14 5.87 0.33
C VAL A 32 -1.21 6.05 1.53
N PHE A 33 -1.35 7.16 2.25
CA PHE A 33 -0.59 7.44 3.47
C PHE A 33 -0.88 6.43 4.58
N ALA A 34 -2.15 6.12 4.84
CA ALA A 34 -2.56 5.10 5.80
C ALA A 34 -2.03 3.71 5.39
N ALA A 35 -2.09 3.35 4.11
CA ALA A 35 -1.53 2.08 3.61
C ALA A 35 0.00 2.03 3.79
N PHE A 36 0.70 3.16 3.57
CA PHE A 36 2.13 3.27 3.79
C PHE A 36 2.50 3.09 5.27
N ILE A 37 1.80 3.79 6.17
CA ILE A 37 1.99 3.62 7.62
C ILE A 37 1.72 2.17 8.03
N LEU A 38 0.60 1.59 7.60
CA LEU A 38 0.23 0.22 7.94
C LEU A 38 1.28 -0.78 7.44
N PHE A 39 1.79 -0.60 6.22
CA PHE A 39 2.84 -1.44 5.67
C PHE A 39 4.13 -1.39 6.50
N TYR A 40 4.59 -0.19 6.87
CA TYR A 40 5.78 -0.03 7.70
C TYR A 40 5.56 -0.57 9.11
N PHE A 41 4.38 -0.32 9.70
CA PHE A 41 4.03 -0.83 11.02
C PHE A 41 4.02 -2.37 11.05
N VAL A 42 3.35 -3.01 10.09
CA VAL A 42 3.33 -4.47 9.98
C VAL A 42 4.73 -5.02 9.76
N ARG A 43 5.54 -4.38 8.91
CA ARG A 43 6.93 -4.78 8.67
C ARG A 43 7.75 -4.74 9.95
N ASP A 44 7.70 -3.63 10.68
CA ASP A 44 8.50 -3.44 11.89
C ASP A 44 8.04 -4.41 12.99
N VAL A 45 6.73 -4.57 13.20
CA VAL A 45 6.18 -5.57 14.13
C VAL A 45 6.59 -6.98 13.73
N THR A 46 6.52 -7.32 12.44
CA THR A 46 6.90 -8.64 11.93
C THR A 46 8.39 -8.90 12.14
N LEU A 47 9.26 -7.92 11.87
CA LEU A 47 10.71 -8.01 12.14
C LEU A 47 10.98 -8.29 13.63
N TYR A 48 10.33 -7.56 14.53
CA TYR A 48 10.52 -7.75 15.97
C TYR A 48 9.93 -9.05 16.52
N ILE A 49 9.03 -9.71 15.79
CA ILE A 49 8.55 -11.05 16.16
C ILE A 49 9.44 -12.13 15.56
N ILE A 50 9.81 -11.97 14.29
CA ILE A 50 10.58 -12.96 13.53
C ILE A 50 12.03 -13.03 14.01
N ILE A 51 12.70 -11.90 14.27
CA ILE A 51 14.10 -11.88 14.70
C ILE A 51 14.29 -12.64 16.02
N PRO A 52 13.56 -12.32 17.12
CA PRO A 52 13.71 -13.05 18.36
C PRO A 52 13.33 -14.52 18.22
N TYR A 53 12.31 -14.82 17.40
CA TYR A 53 11.91 -16.20 17.14
C TYR A 53 13.06 -17.03 16.54
N PHE A 54 13.79 -16.49 15.55
CA PHE A 54 14.98 -17.16 15.00
C PHE A 54 16.12 -17.25 16.00
N VAL A 55 16.37 -16.17 16.78
CA VAL A 55 17.40 -16.17 17.83
C VAL A 55 17.13 -17.23 18.90
N PHE A 56 15.90 -17.36 19.40
CA PHE A 56 15.52 -18.38 20.37
C PHE A 56 15.57 -19.80 19.80
N ARG A 57 15.28 -19.96 18.51
CA ARG A 57 15.40 -21.25 17.80
C ARG A 57 16.86 -21.62 17.48
N ASN A 58 17.80 -20.70 17.69
CA ASN A 58 19.22 -20.84 17.36
C ASN A 58 19.44 -21.28 15.89
N LEU A 59 18.57 -20.74 15.00
CA LEU A 59 18.57 -20.95 13.55
C LEU A 59 19.33 -19.83 12.83
#